data_AF-A0A0C2FFI7-F1
#
_entry.id   AF-A0A0C2FFI7-F1
#
_cell.length_a   1.000
_cell.length_b   1.000
_cell.length_c   1.000
_cell.angle_alpha   90.00
_cell.angle_beta   90.00
_cell.angle_gamma   90.00
#
_symmetry.space_group_name_H-M   'P 1'
#
loop_
_entity.id
_entity.type
_entity.pdbx_description
1 polymer ?
#
loop_
_entity_poly.entity_id
_entity_poly.type
_entity_poly.pdbx_seq_one_letter_code
_entity_poly.pdbx_strand_id
1 'polypeptide(L)'
;MAKVADTLVEAGHDVTIYSPNIHPDARSPSTKAHVIDVDFGLTMDVESAQKHVWKSGMASYLELGKVVMKPVRALSEILYGSQQFHSWIKHQKFDLFVSEGIASFDTLVYLSGIK
;
A
#
# COMPACT_ATOMS: atom_id res chain seq x y z
N MET A 1 -0.60 8.89 -1.27
CA MET A 1 -0.97 8.90 -2.71
C MET A 1 -2.03 9.92 -3.11
N ALA A 2 -2.96 10.32 -2.25
CA ALA A 2 -4.10 11.17 -2.65
C ALA A 2 -3.74 12.45 -3.42
N LYS A 3 -2.69 13.18 -3.04
CA LYS A 3 -2.29 14.40 -3.78
C LYS A 3 -1.89 14.13 -5.22
N VAL A 4 -1.10 13.08 -5.47
CA VAL A 4 -0.68 12.73 -6.83
C VAL A 4 -1.89 12.30 -7.65
N ALA A 5 -2.78 11.50 -7.06
CA ALA A 5 -4.02 11.09 -7.70
C ALA A 5 -4.92 12.30 -8.04
N ASP A 6 -5.08 13.24 -7.10
CA ASP A 6 -5.85 14.47 -7.31
C ASP A 6 -5.29 15.31 -8.45
N THR A 7 -3.97 15.48 -8.51
CA THR A 7 -3.32 16.20 -9.63
C THR A 7 -3.56 15.52 -10.97
N LEU A 8 -3.54 14.18 -11.02
CA LEU A 8 -3.82 13.43 -12.25
C LEU A 8 -5.30 13.55 -12.66
N VAL A 9 -6.22 13.51 -11.70
CA VAL A 9 -7.66 13.76 -11.96
C VAL A 9 -7.88 15.18 -12.47
N GLU A 10 -7.22 16.18 -11.87
CA GLU A 10 -7.30 17.59 -12.31
C GLU A 10 -6.74 17.79 -13.72
N ALA A 11 -5.75 17.00 -14.12
CA ALA A 11 -5.22 16.98 -15.48
C ALA A 11 -6.14 16.24 -16.49
N GLY A 12 -7.26 15.68 -16.04
CA GLY A 12 -8.26 15.01 -16.88
C GLY A 12 -8.06 13.51 -17.05
N HIS A 13 -7.22 12.87 -16.23
CA HIS A 13 -7.05 11.41 -16.25
C HIS A 13 -8.10 10.69 -15.40
N ASP A 14 -8.48 9.48 -15.81
CA ASP A 14 -9.25 8.56 -14.98
C ASP A 14 -8.31 7.84 -14.03
N VAL A 15 -8.51 8.04 -12.72
CA VAL A 15 -7.58 7.58 -11.68
C VAL A 15 -8.33 6.73 -10.66
N THR A 16 -7.85 5.51 -10.47
CA THR A 16 -8.26 4.61 -9.39
C THR A 16 -7.12 4.40 -8.41
N ILE A 17 -7.39 4.59 -7.12
CA ILE A 17 -6.49 4.24 -6.01
C ILE A 17 -6.95 2.91 -5.41
N TYR A 18 -6.05 1.92 -5.40
CA TYR A 18 -6.22 0.72 -4.60
C TYR A 18 -5.51 0.92 -3.25
N SER A 19 -6.28 0.95 -2.16
CA SER A 19 -5.78 1.20 -0.80
C SER A 19 -5.86 -0.10 0.03
N PRO A 20 -4.76 -0.89 0.11
CA PRO A 20 -4.69 -2.00 1.04
C PRO A 20 -4.43 -1.46 2.45
N ASN A 21 -5.46 -1.33 3.27
CA ASN A 21 -5.32 -0.74 4.60
C ASN A 21 -4.59 -1.69 5.56
N ILE A 22 -3.55 -1.14 6.18
CA ILE A 22 -2.91 -1.68 7.38
C ILE A 22 -3.37 -0.73 8.50
N HIS A 23 -4.31 -1.19 9.31
CA HIS A 23 -5.05 -0.49 10.38
C HIS A 23 -6.45 0.05 10.00
N PRO A 24 -7.51 -0.25 10.79
CA PRO A 24 -8.88 0.22 10.53
C PRO A 24 -9.09 1.71 10.82
N ASP A 25 -8.23 2.33 11.65
CA ASP A 25 -8.30 3.78 11.96
C ASP A 25 -7.62 4.68 10.91
N ALA A 26 -6.92 4.09 9.94
CA ALA A 26 -6.40 4.84 8.80
C ALA A 26 -7.61 5.30 7.98
N ARG A 27 -8.03 6.55 8.16
CA ARG A 27 -9.11 7.13 7.37
C ARG A 27 -8.76 7.03 5.90
N SER A 28 -9.70 6.55 5.08
CA SER A 28 -9.58 6.60 3.63
C SER A 28 -9.20 8.04 3.24
N PRO A 29 -8.14 8.22 2.44
CA PRO A 29 -7.63 9.54 2.18
C PRO A 29 -8.68 10.35 1.39
N SER A 30 -8.93 11.60 1.81
CA SER A 30 -9.80 12.49 1.04
C SER A 30 -9.15 12.79 -0.31
N THR A 31 -9.79 12.38 -1.39
CA THR A 31 -9.28 12.47 -2.77
C THR A 31 -10.43 12.58 -3.75
N LYS A 32 -10.15 13.13 -4.93
CA LYS A 32 -11.04 13.23 -6.09
C LYS A 32 -11.03 11.96 -6.95
N ALA A 33 -10.04 11.09 -6.77
CA ALA A 33 -9.93 9.82 -7.48
C ALA A 33 -10.93 8.77 -6.97
N HIS A 34 -11.22 7.76 -7.79
CA HIS A 34 -12.00 6.61 -7.33
C HIS A 34 -11.16 5.76 -6.38
N VAL A 35 -11.66 5.48 -5.18
CA VAL A 35 -10.91 4.72 -4.15
C VAL A 35 -11.54 3.35 -3.95
N ILE A 36 -10.73 2.31 -4.07
CA ILE A 36 -11.03 0.94 -3.67
C ILE A 36 -10.27 0.70 -2.39
N ASP A 37 -10.98 0.80 -1.28
CA ASP A 37 -10.44 0.59 0.05
C ASP A 37 -10.67 -0.86 0.49
N VAL A 38 -9.59 -1.56 0.86
CA VAL A 38 -9.63 -2.98 1.20
C VAL A 38 -8.94 -3.19 2.54
N ASP A 39 -9.73 -3.62 3.53
CA ASP A 39 -9.22 -4.03 4.83
C ASP A 39 -8.84 -5.52 4.80
N PHE A 40 -7.56 -5.79 5.01
CA PHE A 40 -7.01 -7.14 5.11
C PHE A 40 -6.88 -7.64 6.57
N GLY A 41 -7.36 -6.86 7.54
CA GLY A 41 -7.19 -7.14 8.97
C GLY A 41 -5.75 -7.03 9.45
N LEU A 42 -4.88 -6.40 8.65
CA LEU A 42 -3.48 -6.22 9.00
C LEU A 42 -3.34 -5.03 9.94
N THR A 43 -2.58 -5.23 11.02
CA THR A 43 -2.30 -4.18 12.00
C THR A 43 -0.80 -4.04 12.21
N MET A 44 -0.37 -2.80 12.41
CA MET A 44 0.99 -2.52 12.85
C MET A 44 1.05 -2.66 14.37
N ASP A 45 2.14 -3.23 14.88
CA ASP A 45 2.40 -3.30 16.31
C ASP A 45 2.87 -1.92 16.83
N VAL A 46 1.90 -1.03 17.00
CA VAL A 46 2.12 0.37 17.42
C VAL A 46 2.76 0.43 18.80
N GLU A 47 2.40 -0.47 19.71
CA GLU A 47 2.97 -0.52 21.06
C GLU A 47 4.48 -0.82 21.02
N SER A 48 4.89 -1.79 20.20
CA SER A 48 6.31 -2.04 19.97
C SER A 48 6.98 -0.85 19.28
N ALA A 49 6.36 -0.23 18.27
CA ALA A 49 6.92 0.94 17.59
C ALA A 49 7.18 2.12 18.57
N GLN A 50 6.26 2.39 19.50
CA GLN A 50 6.38 3.47 20.48
C GLN A 50 7.60 3.31 21.40
N LYS A 51 8.02 2.08 21.69
CA LYS A 51 9.22 1.78 22.50
C LYS A 51 10.52 2.21 21.81
N HIS A 52 10.48 2.49 20.52
CA HIS A 52 11.65 2.77 19.67
C HIS A 52 11.62 4.15 19.00
N VAL A 53 10.44 4.72 18.70
CA VAL A 53 10.32 5.96 17.92
C VAL A 53 11.01 7.19 18.54
N TRP A 54 11.10 7.26 19.87
CA TRP A 54 11.72 8.38 20.59
C TRP A 54 13.21 8.21 20.89
N LYS A 55 13.80 7.07 20.51
CA LYS A 55 15.22 6.79 20.77
C LYS A 55 16.06 7.10 19.54
N SER A 56 17.06 7.96 19.68
CA SER A 56 17.92 8.45 18.59
C SER A 56 19.05 7.50 18.16
N GLY A 57 18.97 6.21 18.48
CA GLY A 57 20.02 5.22 18.20
C GLY A 57 19.77 4.40 16.93
N MET A 58 20.85 4.00 16.23
CA MET A 58 20.78 3.13 15.03
C MET A 58 19.99 1.84 15.28
N ALA A 59 20.20 1.19 16.43
CA ALA A 59 19.44 0.00 16.83
C ALA A 59 17.93 0.27 16.87
N SER A 60 17.51 1.48 17.25
CA SER A 60 16.11 1.85 17.29
C SER A 60 15.48 1.92 15.90
N TYR A 61 16.21 2.48 14.93
CA TYR A 61 15.76 2.49 13.53
C TYR A 61 15.63 1.09 12.95
N LEU A 62 16.55 0.17 13.30
CA LEU A 62 16.45 -1.24 12.90
C LEU A 62 15.23 -1.94 13.51
N GLU A 63 14.94 -1.71 14.79
CA GLU A 63 13.74 -2.26 15.43
C GLU A 63 12.45 -1.69 14.85
N LEU A 64 12.39 -0.38 14.59
CA LEU A 64 11.27 0.24 13.87
C LEU A 64 11.08 -0.38 12.47
N GLY A 65 12.19 -0.59 11.75
CA GLY A 65 12.18 -1.28 10.47
C GLY A 65 11.54 -2.67 10.57
N LYS A 66 11.92 -3.48 11.57
CA LYS A 66 11.32 -4.80 11.79
C LYS A 66 9.81 -4.72 12.07
N VAL A 67 9.38 -3.75 12.88
CA VAL A 67 7.97 -3.54 13.20
C VAL A 67 7.15 -3.20 11.95
N VAL A 68 7.67 -2.32 11.08
CA VAL A 68 7.01 -1.93 9.82
C VAL A 68 7.05 -3.06 8.78
N MET A 69 8.16 -3.80 8.69
CA MET A 69 8.32 -4.82 7.64
C MET A 69 7.43 -6.05 7.86
N LYS A 70 6.99 -6.34 9.10
CA LYS A 70 6.08 -7.46 9.38
C LYS A 70 4.74 -7.35 8.64
N PRO A 71 3.93 -6.28 8.83
CA PRO A 71 2.66 -6.12 8.11
C PRO A 71 2.88 -5.91 6.61
N VAL A 72 3.97 -5.26 6.19
CA VAL A 72 4.33 -5.10 4.78
C VAL A 72 4.54 -6.47 4.10
N ARG A 73 5.26 -7.40 4.76
CA ARG A 73 5.44 -8.76 4.26
C ARG A 73 4.12 -9.53 4.18
N ALA A 74 3.30 -9.45 5.23
CA ALA A 74 2.00 -10.12 5.24
C ALA A 74 1.10 -9.58 4.12
N LEU A 75 1.12 -8.27 3.88
CA LEU A 75 0.40 -7.66 2.77
C LEU A 75 0.90 -8.18 1.42
N SER A 76 2.22 -8.23 1.19
CA SER A 76 2.78 -8.82 -0.03
C SER A 76 2.28 -10.25 -0.24
N GLU A 77 2.37 -11.10 0.79
CA GLU A 77 1.93 -12.50 0.72
C GLU A 77 0.44 -12.61 0.34
N ILE A 78 -0.42 -11.74 0.89
CA ILE A 78 -1.85 -11.68 0.54
C ILE A 78 -2.05 -11.22 -0.90
N LEU A 79 -1.39 -10.12 -1.31
CA LEU A 79 -1.55 -9.58 -2.65
C LEU A 79 -1.09 -10.59 -3.71
N TYR A 80 0.06 -11.23 -3.53
CA TYR A 80 0.58 -12.29 -4.40
C TYR A 80 -0.26 -13.58 -4.37
N GLY A 81 -0.88 -13.90 -3.24
CA GLY A 81 -1.75 -15.06 -3.11
C GLY A 81 -3.15 -14.85 -3.68
N SER A 82 -3.57 -13.59 -3.87
CA SER A 82 -4.96 -13.26 -4.20
C SER A 82 -5.25 -13.36 -5.69
N GLN A 83 -5.74 -14.54 -6.11
CA GLN A 83 -6.24 -14.76 -7.47
C GLN A 83 -7.36 -13.80 -7.85
N GLN A 84 -8.19 -13.41 -6.89
CA GLN A 84 -9.27 -12.44 -7.09
C GLN A 84 -8.71 -11.05 -7.44
N PHE A 85 -7.73 -10.57 -6.67
CA PHE A 85 -7.07 -9.29 -6.93
C PHE A 85 -6.35 -9.29 -8.27
N HIS A 86 -5.61 -10.36 -8.56
CA HIS A 86 -4.90 -10.54 -9.83
C HIS A 86 -5.85 -10.51 -11.02
N SER A 87 -6.98 -11.22 -10.90
CA SER A 87 -8.00 -11.24 -11.94
C SER A 87 -8.61 -9.85 -12.11
N TRP A 88 -8.96 -9.19 -11.00
CA TRP A 88 -9.50 -7.83 -11.04
C TRP A 88 -8.55 -6.86 -11.76
N ILE A 89 -7.28 -6.78 -11.36
CA ILE A 89 -6.28 -5.90 -12.01
C ILE A 89 -6.17 -6.18 -13.51
N LYS A 90 -6.11 -7.46 -13.91
CA LYS A 90 -5.99 -7.82 -15.34
C LYS A 90 -7.22 -7.46 -16.17
N HIS A 91 -8.40 -7.39 -15.56
CA HIS A 91 -9.62 -6.91 -16.23
C HIS A 91 -9.69 -5.39 -16.29
N GLN A 92 -9.07 -4.69 -15.34
CA GLN A 92 -8.93 -3.25 -15.41
C GLN A 92 -7.89 -2.89 -16.47
N LYS A 93 -8.32 -2.23 -17.54
CA LYS A 93 -7.46 -1.82 -18.66
C LYS A 93 -6.68 -0.55 -18.31
N PHE A 94 -5.90 -0.58 -17.23
CA PHE A 94 -5.11 0.56 -16.80
C PHE A 94 -3.91 0.77 -17.73
N ASP A 95 -3.67 2.03 -18.14
CA ASP A 95 -2.53 2.41 -18.97
C ASP A 95 -1.23 2.59 -18.15
N LEU A 96 -1.35 2.92 -16.86
CA LEU A 96 -0.24 3.20 -15.96
C LEU A 96 -0.53 2.69 -14.55
N PHE A 97 0.48 2.10 -13.93
CA PHE A 97 0.47 1.72 -12.53
C PHE A 97 1.49 2.55 -11.75
N VAL A 98 1.06 3.10 -10.61
CA VAL A 98 1.92 3.85 -9.69
C VAL A 98 1.74 3.27 -8.30
N SER A 99 2.85 3.14 -7.56
CA SER A 99 2.82 2.67 -6.19
C SER A 99 3.68 3.52 -5.27
N GLU A 100 3.14 3.80 -4.09
CA GLU A 100 3.84 4.42 -2.97
C GLU A 100 3.99 3.37 -1.87
N GLY A 101 4.98 2.50 -2.03
CA GLY A 101 5.26 1.42 -1.08
C GLY A 101 5.98 0.26 -1.74
N ILE A 102 7.05 -0.21 -1.11
CA ILE A 102 7.95 -1.23 -1.68
C ILE A 102 7.19 -2.54 -1.99
N ALA A 103 6.31 -2.99 -1.09
CA ALA A 103 5.52 -4.21 -1.26
C ALA A 103 4.53 -4.15 -2.44
N SER A 104 3.86 -3.01 -2.58
CA SER A 104 2.85 -2.81 -3.62
C SER A 104 3.49 -2.61 -4.99
N PHE A 105 4.68 -2.00 -5.06
CA PHE A 105 5.42 -1.85 -6.30
C PHE A 105 5.87 -3.19 -6.89
N ASP A 106 6.46 -4.06 -6.07
CA ASP A 106 6.91 -5.38 -6.49
C ASP A 106 5.73 -6.24 -7.01
N THR A 107 4.60 -6.21 -6.30
CA THR A 107 3.37 -6.91 -6.72
C THR A 107 2.88 -6.42 -8.08
N LEU A 108 2.91 -5.10 -8.33
CA LEU A 108 2.48 -4.53 -9.61
C LEU A 108 3.42 -4.90 -10.75
N VAL A 109 4.74 -4.94 -10.51
CA VAL A 109 5.75 -5.39 -11.47
C VAL A 109 5.47 -6.85 -11.88
N TYR A 110 5.27 -7.73 -10.89
CA TYR A 110 4.87 -9.13 -11.11
C TYR A 110 3.57 -9.25 -11.93
N LEU A 111 2.54 -8.46 -11.59
CA LEU A 111 1.25 -8.50 -12.29
C LEU A 111 1.30 -7.96 -13.72
N SER A 112 2.22 -7.03 -13.98
CA SER A 112 2.50 -6.51 -15.32
C SER A 112 3.33 -7.48 -16.16
N GLY A 113 3.72 -8.64 -15.62
CA GLY A 113 4.53 -9.64 -16.32
C GLY A 113 5.98 -9.21 -16.53
N ILE A 114 6.41 -8.15 -15.85
CA ILE A 114 7.79 -7.68 -15.83
C ILE A 114 8.51 -8.54 -14.77
N LYS A 115 9.45 -9.38 -15.20
CA LYS A 115 10.26 -10.26 -14.33
C LYS A 115 11.60 -9.62 -14.02
#